data_AF-A0A3A8L763-F1
#
_entry.id   AF-A0A3A8L763-F1
#
_cell.length_a   1.000
_cell.length_b   1.000
_cell.length_c   1.000
_cell.angle_alpha   90.00
_cell.angle_beta   90.00
_cell.angle_gamma   90.00
#
_symmetry.space_group_name_H-M   'P 1'
#
loop_
_entity.id
_entity.type
_entity.pdbx_description
1 polymer ?
#
loop_
_entity_poly.entity_id
_entity_poly.type
_entity_poly.pdbx_seq_one_letter_code
_entity_poly.pdbx_strand_id
1 'polypeptide(L)'
;MPPIIHQSDLKQWQNWHESYSQKLELLLDVWNANASESSTEGYADTTRGLQGLIAQALRDGLEIRALGAGWSFSRAPATSGILVNTKPLNYLFPTPRAHPSYAGSRDNLLFVQCGNSVAELNHFLMEKMGKALPTSGASNGQTIAGAIGTGTHGSSLTFGAMQDFVAGLHLVVSPERHVWLERASSPTINDDIPQKLGAELIRDDTLFNAALVSLGSFGVVHGVLLVVEDLYHLQAYRRRMPLTEGLWRAMDQLDFSGVQLPGPPGQTPYHFQVVINPNDLERGAYVTVMYKHAQCPPGSKPPSPGSKLTQGDSGLEIVGVLTDMVSELTIPVLAKLLDRFYGEFSNVCGLPGEMFTDTTTRGRAFGSALGMPLGQVRKTVEHAMAINQEYPFPGLLALRYVLPSKATMAFTHHGPLTCVLDIDGAGSARTKTYCQKVWQRLTEQQVPYTLHWGKINDLDAARVRSMYGPERIAAWIKAREALLTSPALRAAFANDYLRTLGLA
;
A
#
# COMPACT_ATOMS: atom_id res chain seq x y z
N MET A 1 28.28 15.74 5.56
CA MET A 1 29.04 14.49 5.27
C MET A 1 28.28 13.73 4.17
N PRO A 2 28.94 13.29 3.09
CA PRO A 2 28.26 12.61 1.99
C PRO A 2 27.55 11.34 2.48
N PRO A 3 26.46 10.91 1.79
CA PRO A 3 25.78 9.66 2.12
C PRO A 3 26.75 8.50 1.95
N ILE A 4 26.54 7.44 2.73
CA ILE A 4 27.32 6.21 2.59
C ILE A 4 26.64 5.37 1.53
N ILE A 5 27.34 5.09 0.43
CA ILE A 5 26.86 4.25 -0.68
C ILE A 5 27.67 2.95 -0.65
N HIS A 6 26.99 1.86 -0.34
CA HIS A 6 27.59 0.52 -0.32
C HIS A 6 27.14 -0.25 -1.55
N GLN A 7 28.08 -0.73 -2.37
CA GLN A 7 27.78 -1.61 -3.48
C GLN A 7 27.82 -3.06 -3.01
N SER A 8 26.75 -3.81 -3.27
CA SER A 8 26.71 -5.24 -3.06
C SER A 8 27.39 -5.99 -4.22
N ASP A 9 28.03 -7.12 -3.91
CA ASP A 9 28.56 -8.05 -4.91
C ASP A 9 27.44 -8.88 -5.60
N LEU A 10 26.21 -8.79 -5.10
CA LEU A 10 25.07 -9.51 -5.66
C LEU A 10 24.69 -8.98 -7.04
N LYS A 11 24.61 -9.88 -8.04
CA LYS A 11 24.07 -9.62 -9.39
C LYS A 11 22.63 -10.10 -9.58
N GLN A 12 22.01 -10.54 -8.48
CA GLN A 12 20.62 -10.96 -8.46
C GLN A 12 20.01 -10.59 -7.11
N TRP A 13 18.78 -10.07 -7.16
CA TRP A 13 17.96 -9.76 -6.00
C TRP A 13 16.64 -10.52 -6.07
N GLN A 14 16.09 -10.87 -4.90
CA GLN A 14 14.78 -11.51 -4.76
C GLN A 14 13.92 -10.66 -3.83
N ASN A 15 12.65 -10.48 -4.20
CA ASN A 15 11.72 -9.69 -3.38
C ASN A 15 11.33 -10.43 -2.09
N TRP A 16 10.79 -9.69 -1.12
CA TRP A 16 10.51 -10.19 0.24
C TRP A 16 9.63 -11.44 0.27
N HIS A 17 8.61 -11.49 -0.59
CA HIS A 17 7.68 -12.63 -0.69
C HIS A 17 8.12 -13.71 -1.67
N GLU A 18 9.35 -13.65 -2.19
CA GLU A 18 9.92 -14.65 -3.10
C GLU A 18 9.11 -14.89 -4.39
N SER A 19 8.23 -13.95 -4.75
CA SER A 19 7.37 -14.04 -5.94
C SER A 19 8.15 -13.90 -7.24
N TYR A 20 9.32 -13.25 -7.23
CA TYR A 20 10.22 -13.17 -8.37
C TYR A 20 11.66 -12.89 -7.95
N SER A 21 12.59 -13.30 -8.82
CA SER A 21 13.99 -12.87 -8.79
C SER A 21 14.27 -11.94 -9.98
N GLN A 22 15.24 -11.04 -9.79
CA GLN A 22 15.65 -10.05 -10.76
C GLN A 22 17.17 -10.06 -10.87
N LYS A 23 17.68 -10.37 -12.07
CA LYS A 23 19.09 -10.14 -12.40
C LYS A 23 19.30 -8.64 -12.60
N LEU A 24 20.43 -8.13 -12.15
CA LEU A 24 20.72 -6.69 -12.14
C LEU A 24 22.22 -6.43 -12.28
N GLU A 25 22.57 -5.26 -12.81
CA GLU A 25 23.96 -4.81 -12.91
C GLU A 25 24.51 -4.37 -11.56
N LEU A 26 23.79 -3.53 -10.82
CA LEU A 26 24.27 -2.98 -9.54
C LEU A 26 23.16 -2.97 -8.49
N LEU A 27 23.48 -3.48 -7.30
CA LEU A 27 22.66 -3.32 -6.10
C LEU A 27 23.41 -2.41 -5.14
N LEU A 28 22.82 -1.26 -4.83
CA LEU A 28 23.44 -0.21 -4.02
C LEU A 28 22.58 0.07 -2.78
N ASP A 29 23.17 0.04 -1.60
CA ASP A 29 22.54 0.53 -0.38
C ASP A 29 22.94 1.99 -0.13
N VAL A 30 21.96 2.88 0.01
CA VAL A 30 22.19 4.30 0.29
C VAL A 30 21.78 4.58 1.72
N TRP A 31 22.73 5.06 2.52
CA TRP A 31 22.54 5.37 3.91
C TRP A 31 22.76 6.85 4.16
N ASN A 32 21.97 7.39 5.09
CA ASN A 32 22.29 8.68 5.69
C ASN A 32 23.66 8.62 6.36
N ALA A 33 24.44 9.70 6.25
CA ALA A 33 25.76 9.76 6.89
C ALA A 33 25.69 9.64 8.42
N ASN A 34 24.62 10.13 9.04
CA ASN A 34 24.32 9.93 10.46
C ASN A 34 22.86 9.52 10.64
N ALA A 35 22.56 8.22 10.59
CA ALA A 35 21.19 7.71 10.75
C ALA A 35 20.55 8.01 12.13
N SER A 36 21.33 8.40 13.14
CA SER A 36 20.82 8.65 14.50
C SER A 36 20.20 10.04 14.67
N GLU A 37 20.51 10.97 13.76
CA GLU A 37 20.08 12.36 13.88
C GLU A 37 19.71 12.96 12.52
N SER A 38 18.45 13.36 12.39
CA SER A 38 17.96 14.00 11.16
C SER A 38 18.53 15.41 11.03
N SER A 39 19.15 15.71 9.89
CA SER A 39 19.65 17.05 9.59
C SER A 39 19.36 17.44 8.14
N THR A 40 19.11 18.73 7.90
CA THR A 40 18.90 19.26 6.55
C THR A 40 20.14 19.12 5.68
N GLU A 41 21.34 19.30 6.26
CA GLU A 41 22.61 19.08 5.56
C GLU A 41 22.76 17.62 5.12
N GLY A 42 22.58 16.66 6.04
CA GLY A 42 22.66 15.23 5.69
C GLY A 42 21.60 14.81 4.68
N TYR A 43 20.41 15.43 4.73
CA TYR A 43 19.38 15.23 3.73
C TYR A 43 19.83 15.73 2.35
N ALA A 44 20.33 16.97 2.25
CA ALA A 44 20.82 17.55 1.00
C ALA A 44 22.02 16.77 0.44
N ASP A 45 22.92 16.29 1.29
CA ASP A 45 24.05 15.43 0.90
C ASP A 45 23.54 14.13 0.27
N THR A 46 22.51 13.52 0.87
CA THR A 46 21.84 12.34 0.34
C THR A 46 21.21 12.61 -1.03
N THR A 47 20.56 13.77 -1.21
CA THR A 47 20.03 14.20 -2.51
C THR A 47 21.12 14.22 -3.58
N ARG A 48 22.29 14.80 -3.29
CA ARG A 48 23.44 14.82 -4.22
C ARG A 48 23.98 13.42 -4.53
N GLY A 49 23.99 12.52 -3.54
CA GLY A 49 24.32 11.12 -3.76
C GLY A 49 23.37 10.44 -4.74
N LEU A 50 22.06 10.60 -4.55
CA LEU A 50 21.05 10.07 -5.48
C LEU A 50 21.19 10.66 -6.89
N GLN A 51 21.45 11.95 -7.01
CA GLN A 51 21.76 12.60 -8.29
C GLN A 51 22.98 11.96 -8.98
N GLY A 52 24.03 11.67 -8.23
CA GLY A 52 25.23 10.97 -8.73
C GLY A 52 24.92 9.57 -9.28
N LEU A 53 24.02 8.82 -8.62
CA LEU A 53 23.57 7.50 -9.09
C LEU A 53 22.74 7.60 -10.37
N ILE A 54 21.88 8.61 -10.49
CA ILE A 54 21.15 8.88 -11.75
C ILE A 54 22.15 9.25 -12.86
N ALA A 55 23.16 10.06 -12.55
CA ALA A 55 24.20 10.42 -13.52
C ALA A 55 24.96 9.19 -14.01
N GLN A 56 25.26 8.25 -13.11
CA GLN A 56 25.88 6.98 -13.46
C GLN A 56 24.98 6.15 -14.37
N ALA A 57 23.71 5.96 -14.01
CA ALA A 57 22.74 5.24 -14.83
C ALA A 57 22.68 5.80 -16.26
N LEU A 58 22.64 7.13 -16.41
CA LEU A 58 22.62 7.78 -17.72
C LEU A 58 23.91 7.60 -18.51
N ARG A 59 25.08 7.72 -17.87
CA ARG A 59 26.38 7.50 -18.54
C ARG A 59 26.54 6.06 -19.03
N ASP A 60 26.07 5.11 -18.23
CA ASP A 60 26.22 3.68 -18.49
C ASP A 60 25.07 3.12 -19.35
N GLY A 61 24.06 3.93 -19.67
CA GLY A 61 22.88 3.50 -20.43
C GLY A 61 22.00 2.50 -19.68
N LEU A 62 22.01 2.54 -18.34
CA LEU A 62 21.29 1.63 -17.48
C LEU A 62 19.97 2.23 -16.98
N GLU A 63 19.00 1.36 -16.75
CA GLU A 63 17.82 1.68 -15.97
C GLU A 63 18.19 1.80 -14.47
N ILE A 64 17.44 2.61 -13.73
CA ILE A 64 17.60 2.82 -12.29
C ILE A 64 16.26 2.79 -11.58
N ARG A 65 16.16 2.02 -10.48
CA ARG A 65 14.94 1.88 -9.68
C ARG A 65 15.25 1.99 -8.20
N ALA A 66 14.41 2.73 -7.48
CA ALA A 66 14.46 2.72 -6.02
C ALA A 66 13.80 1.45 -5.47
N LEU A 67 14.44 0.86 -4.47
CA LEU A 67 13.98 -0.28 -3.70
C LEU A 67 13.76 0.16 -2.25
N GLY A 68 12.53 -0.03 -1.75
CA GLY A 68 12.20 0.10 -0.33
C GLY A 68 12.37 -1.24 0.38
N ALA A 69 11.35 -1.70 1.08
CA ALA A 69 11.38 -2.97 1.82
C ALA A 69 11.29 -4.23 0.93
N GLY A 70 11.08 -4.10 -0.39
CA GLY A 70 10.96 -5.24 -1.30
C GLY A 70 9.65 -6.02 -1.20
N TRP A 71 8.61 -5.45 -0.59
CA TRP A 71 7.31 -6.09 -0.31
C TRP A 71 6.36 -6.21 -1.51
N SER A 72 6.63 -5.53 -2.63
CA SER A 72 5.78 -5.67 -3.81
C SER A 72 5.87 -7.10 -4.34
N PHE A 73 4.72 -7.73 -4.61
CA PHE A 73 4.63 -8.97 -5.37
C PHE A 73 4.83 -8.72 -6.87
N SER A 74 4.43 -7.55 -7.35
CA SER A 74 4.63 -7.17 -8.74
C SER A 74 6.06 -6.70 -9.00
N ARG A 75 6.46 -6.70 -10.28
CA ARG A 75 7.78 -6.26 -10.74
C ARG A 75 7.94 -4.74 -10.81
N ALA A 76 7.08 -3.96 -10.16
CA ALA A 76 7.18 -2.50 -10.14
C ALA A 76 8.58 -1.96 -9.75
N PRO A 77 9.29 -2.48 -8.73
CA PRO A 77 10.63 -2.00 -8.41
C PRO A 77 11.75 -2.71 -9.21
N ALA A 78 11.43 -3.70 -10.05
CA ALA A 78 12.42 -4.51 -10.74
C ALA A 78 13.15 -3.75 -11.85
N THR A 79 14.43 -4.04 -12.05
CA THR A 79 15.25 -3.55 -13.17
C THR A 79 16.43 -4.49 -13.42
N SER A 80 16.91 -4.54 -14.66
CA SER A 80 18.17 -5.18 -15.01
C SER A 80 19.39 -4.27 -14.82
N GLY A 81 19.21 -2.97 -14.56
CA GLY A 81 20.28 -2.01 -14.33
C GLY A 81 20.63 -1.83 -12.85
N ILE A 82 20.46 -0.61 -12.34
CA ILE A 82 20.83 -0.20 -10.99
C ILE A 82 19.61 -0.26 -10.06
N LEU A 83 19.65 -1.13 -9.06
CA LEU A 83 18.67 -1.21 -7.99
C LEU A 83 19.21 -0.50 -6.75
N VAL A 84 18.57 0.59 -6.34
CA VAL A 84 19.01 1.44 -5.23
C VAL A 84 18.15 1.18 -4.00
N ASN A 85 18.69 0.45 -3.03
CA ASN A 85 18.05 0.26 -1.73
C ASN A 85 18.09 1.57 -0.92
N THR A 86 16.90 2.11 -0.71
CA THR A 86 16.63 3.37 -0.01
C THR A 86 16.03 3.15 1.38
N LYS A 87 15.86 1.89 1.82
CA LYS A 87 15.35 1.57 3.16
C LYS A 87 16.15 2.26 4.29
N PRO A 88 17.49 2.39 4.22
CA PRO A 88 18.25 3.10 5.27
C PRO A 88 18.04 4.63 5.31
N LEU A 89 17.31 5.21 4.36
CA LEU A 89 16.98 6.63 4.35
C LEU A 89 15.75 6.90 5.23
N ASN A 90 15.97 7.14 6.52
CA ASN A 90 14.93 7.18 7.55
C ASN A 90 14.89 8.49 8.37
N TYR A 91 15.37 9.62 7.85
CA TYR A 91 15.22 10.91 8.54
C TYR A 91 13.74 11.32 8.69
N LEU A 92 13.46 12.03 9.78
CA LEU A 92 12.14 12.48 10.21
C LEU A 92 12.24 13.95 10.67
N PHE A 93 11.33 14.78 10.19
CA PHE A 93 11.26 16.22 10.49
C PHE A 93 9.82 16.56 10.92
N PRO A 94 9.52 16.51 12.24
CA PRO A 94 8.19 16.75 12.76
C PRO A 94 7.83 18.24 12.75
N THR A 95 6.56 18.54 12.53
CA THR A 95 5.97 19.89 12.61
C THR A 95 6.66 20.95 11.73
N PRO A 96 7.03 20.63 10.47
CA PRO A 96 7.71 21.58 9.61
C PRO A 96 6.81 22.81 9.37
N ARG A 97 7.42 23.94 9.01
CA ARG A 97 6.66 25.19 8.83
C ARG A 97 5.62 25.02 7.72
N ALA A 98 4.37 25.31 8.06
CA ALA A 98 3.26 25.23 7.11
C ALA A 98 3.17 26.51 6.26
N HIS A 99 2.58 26.38 5.08
CA HIS A 99 2.20 27.51 4.24
C HIS A 99 1.19 28.40 5.00
N PRO A 100 1.22 29.75 4.88
CA PRO A 100 0.28 30.62 5.59
C PRO A 100 -1.21 30.35 5.31
N SER A 101 -1.54 29.76 4.16
CA SER A 101 -2.91 29.38 3.79
C SER A 101 -3.27 27.93 4.13
N TYR A 102 -2.38 27.17 4.77
CA TYR A 102 -2.69 25.81 5.17
C TYR A 102 -3.76 25.82 6.27
N ALA A 103 -4.89 25.18 6.02
CA ALA A 103 -6.03 25.19 6.94
C ALA A 103 -5.90 24.20 8.11
N GLY A 104 -4.97 23.24 8.02
CA GLY A 104 -4.72 22.25 9.07
C GLY A 104 -3.74 22.76 10.14
N SER A 105 -3.51 21.94 11.16
CA SER A 105 -2.47 22.21 12.16
C SER A 105 -1.10 21.80 11.64
N ARG A 106 -0.08 22.65 11.81
CA ARG A 106 1.33 22.28 11.58
C ARG A 106 1.76 21.08 12.45
N ASP A 107 1.12 20.86 13.59
CA ASP A 107 1.44 19.74 14.49
C ASP A 107 1.01 18.38 13.91
N ASN A 108 0.18 18.41 12.88
CA ASN A 108 -0.24 17.26 12.10
C ASN A 108 0.63 17.05 10.85
N LEU A 109 1.71 17.83 10.68
CA LEU A 109 2.63 17.66 9.57
C LEU A 109 3.87 16.88 10.01
N LEU A 110 4.23 15.86 9.24
CA LEU A 110 5.46 15.09 9.42
C LEU A 110 6.15 14.91 8.06
N PHE A 111 7.34 15.48 7.90
CA PHE A 111 8.15 15.27 6.69
C PHE A 111 9.16 14.15 6.94
N VAL A 112 9.18 13.13 6.07
CA VAL A 112 9.96 11.91 6.26
C VAL A 112 10.76 11.55 5.02
N GLN A 113 11.90 10.88 5.18
CA GLN A 113 12.56 10.20 4.08
C GLN A 113 11.81 8.94 3.65
N CYS A 114 11.99 8.55 2.40
CA CYS A 114 11.29 7.47 1.72
C CYS A 114 11.47 6.06 2.31
N GLY A 115 12.55 5.85 3.07
CA GLY A 115 12.92 4.56 3.66
C GLY A 115 12.20 4.23 4.96
N ASN A 116 11.56 5.20 5.62
CA ASN A 116 10.78 4.95 6.83
C ASN A 116 9.68 3.90 6.57
N SER A 117 9.68 2.81 7.32
CA SER A 117 8.61 1.81 7.32
C SER A 117 7.36 2.34 7.99
N VAL A 118 6.19 1.80 7.61
CA VAL A 118 4.92 2.19 8.24
C VAL A 118 4.92 1.86 9.74
N ALA A 119 5.54 0.76 10.14
CA ALA A 119 5.71 0.41 11.55
C ALA A 119 6.59 1.42 12.32
N GLU A 120 7.74 1.82 11.76
CA GLU A 120 8.58 2.87 12.35
C GLU A 120 7.83 4.20 12.48
N LEU A 121 7.02 4.56 11.46
CA LEU A 121 6.20 5.77 11.50
C LEU A 121 5.13 5.69 12.59
N ASN A 122 4.40 4.58 12.70
CA ASN A 122 3.41 4.39 13.76
C ASN A 122 4.05 4.52 15.15
N HIS A 123 5.19 3.88 15.37
CA HIS A 123 5.92 3.96 16.63
C HIS A 123 6.36 5.40 16.93
N PHE A 124 6.99 6.09 15.97
CA PHE A 124 7.42 7.47 16.15
C PHE A 124 6.24 8.42 16.45
N LEU A 125 5.14 8.29 15.71
CA LEU A 125 3.96 9.14 15.87
C LEU A 125 3.34 8.97 17.26
N MET A 126 3.19 7.73 17.73
CA MET A 126 2.67 7.44 19.05
C MET A 126 3.58 7.96 20.16
N GLU A 127 4.86 7.60 20.13
CA GLU A 127 5.80 7.85 21.23
C GLU A 127 6.35 9.28 21.28
N LYS A 128 6.46 9.96 20.13
CA LYS A 128 7.14 11.26 20.02
C LYS A 128 6.21 12.41 19.68
N MET A 129 5.11 12.16 18.96
CA MET A 129 4.20 13.23 18.53
C MET A 129 2.83 13.18 19.20
N GLY A 130 2.43 12.05 19.80
CA GLY A 130 1.05 11.85 20.25
C GLY A 130 0.06 11.91 19.08
N LYS A 131 0.41 11.29 17.95
CA LYS A 131 -0.33 11.28 16.69
C LYS A 131 -0.53 9.87 16.16
N ALA A 132 -1.35 9.71 15.13
CA ALA A 132 -1.56 8.45 14.43
C ALA A 132 -1.67 8.65 12.91
N LEU A 133 -1.34 7.61 12.15
CA LEU A 133 -1.69 7.56 10.73
C LEU A 133 -3.22 7.43 10.56
N PRO A 134 -3.84 8.13 9.59
CA PRO A 134 -5.26 7.97 9.28
C PRO A 134 -5.64 6.54 8.90
N THR A 135 -4.76 5.88 8.17
CA THR A 135 -4.90 4.50 7.70
C THR A 135 -3.53 3.88 7.48
N SER A 136 -3.45 2.55 7.48
CA SER A 136 -2.26 1.80 7.10
C SER A 136 -2.64 0.50 6.37
N GLY A 137 -1.64 -0.25 5.92
CA GLY A 137 -1.83 -1.66 5.55
C GLY A 137 -2.05 -2.54 6.78
N ALA A 138 -2.27 -3.84 6.54
CA ALA A 138 -2.39 -4.83 7.61
C ALA A 138 -1.03 -5.26 8.19
N SER A 139 0.03 -5.25 7.37
CA SER A 139 1.32 -5.88 7.67
C SER A 139 2.45 -4.89 7.98
N ASN A 140 2.22 -3.59 7.72
CA ASN A 140 3.06 -2.41 8.02
C ASN A 140 4.59 -2.43 7.83
N GLY A 141 5.17 -3.47 7.22
CA GLY A 141 6.60 -3.58 6.91
C GLY A 141 7.03 -2.87 5.62
N GLN A 142 6.10 -2.30 4.85
CA GLN A 142 6.43 -1.52 3.66
C GLN A 142 7.08 -0.19 4.04
N THR A 143 8.00 0.32 3.22
CA THR A 143 8.44 1.73 3.34
C THR A 143 7.36 2.66 2.82
N ILE A 144 7.28 3.88 3.35
CA ILE A 144 6.23 4.85 3.00
C ILE A 144 6.19 5.13 1.49
N ALA A 145 7.35 5.25 0.84
CA ALA A 145 7.41 5.48 -0.61
C ALA A 145 6.89 4.28 -1.42
N GLY A 146 7.21 3.05 -0.99
CA GLY A 146 6.68 1.84 -1.63
C GLY A 146 5.16 1.68 -1.42
N ALA A 147 4.70 2.01 -0.21
CA ALA A 147 3.30 1.93 0.17
C ALA A 147 2.42 2.87 -0.68
N ILE A 148 2.78 4.15 -0.77
CA ILE A 148 2.02 5.11 -1.60
C ILE A 148 2.18 4.82 -3.09
N GLY A 149 3.38 4.44 -3.53
CA GLY A 149 3.70 4.21 -4.95
C GLY A 149 2.93 3.07 -5.59
N THR A 150 2.31 2.18 -4.79
CA THR A 150 1.52 1.03 -5.25
C THR A 150 0.10 0.99 -4.69
N GLY A 151 -0.31 1.97 -3.88
CA GLY A 151 -1.68 2.12 -3.38
C GLY A 151 -2.02 1.32 -2.13
N THR A 152 -1.08 1.11 -1.19
CA THR A 152 -1.37 0.45 0.09
C THR A 152 -2.55 1.11 0.80
N HIS A 153 -3.44 0.30 1.36
CA HIS A 153 -4.71 0.74 1.89
C HIS A 153 -5.16 -0.08 3.10
N GLY A 154 -6.04 0.53 3.90
CA GLY A 154 -6.71 -0.11 5.03
C GLY A 154 -8.12 -0.58 4.69
N SER A 155 -9.02 -0.49 5.67
CA SER A 155 -10.45 -0.76 5.52
C SER A 155 -11.31 0.29 6.23
N SER A 156 -10.85 1.55 6.24
CA SER A 156 -11.58 2.67 6.85
C SER A 156 -12.74 3.10 5.97
N LEU A 157 -13.94 3.20 6.54
CA LEU A 157 -15.13 3.71 5.84
C LEU A 157 -15.11 5.24 5.68
N THR A 158 -14.20 5.92 6.37
CA THR A 158 -14.16 7.40 6.41
C THR A 158 -12.83 7.97 5.92
N PHE A 159 -11.92 7.15 5.40
CA PHE A 159 -10.64 7.61 4.87
C PHE A 159 -10.25 6.84 3.59
N GLY A 160 -9.36 7.45 2.79
CA GLY A 160 -8.80 6.85 1.57
C GLY A 160 -7.69 5.83 1.86
N ALA A 161 -6.83 5.61 0.86
CA ALA A 161 -5.62 4.81 0.96
C ALA A 161 -4.42 5.66 1.44
N MET A 162 -3.25 5.06 1.62
CA MET A 162 -2.10 5.74 2.23
C MET A 162 -1.60 6.95 1.44
N GLN A 163 -1.75 6.94 0.11
CA GLN A 163 -1.41 8.10 -0.71
C GLN A 163 -2.31 9.31 -0.49
N ASP A 164 -3.50 9.14 0.13
CA ASP A 164 -4.48 10.21 0.29
C ASP A 164 -4.20 11.13 1.48
N PHE A 165 -3.27 10.75 2.38
CA PHE A 165 -2.75 11.64 3.43
C PHE A 165 -1.38 12.24 3.10
N VAL A 166 -0.88 12.07 1.87
CA VAL A 166 0.33 12.73 1.40
C VAL A 166 -0.01 14.13 0.91
N ALA A 167 0.71 15.13 1.43
CA ALA A 167 0.55 16.53 1.05
C ALA A 167 1.72 17.09 0.23
N GLY A 168 2.84 16.39 0.19
CA GLY A 168 4.04 16.83 -0.55
C GLY A 168 4.97 15.67 -0.88
N LEU A 169 5.68 15.77 -2.00
CA LEU A 169 6.68 14.81 -2.44
C LEU A 169 7.97 15.54 -2.79
N HIS A 170 9.11 15.04 -2.30
CA HIS A 170 10.41 15.45 -2.78
C HIS A 170 10.96 14.36 -3.72
N LEU A 171 11.16 14.70 -4.99
CA LEU A 171 11.56 13.80 -6.06
C LEU A 171 12.92 14.20 -6.63
N VAL A 172 13.87 13.26 -6.70
CA VAL A 172 15.13 13.44 -7.45
C VAL A 172 14.92 12.89 -8.85
N VAL A 173 14.93 13.78 -9.85
CA VAL A 173 14.43 13.48 -11.21
C VAL A 173 15.54 13.45 -12.26
N SER A 174 16.66 14.14 -12.03
CA SER A 174 17.85 14.10 -12.88
C SER A 174 19.11 14.37 -12.05
N PRO A 175 20.32 14.27 -12.63
CA PRO A 175 21.56 14.58 -11.92
C PRO A 175 21.66 16.05 -11.45
N GLU A 176 20.94 16.97 -12.09
CA GLU A 176 20.98 18.40 -11.78
C GLU A 176 19.64 18.95 -11.27
N ARG A 177 18.58 18.12 -11.26
CA ARG A 177 17.22 18.57 -10.91
C ARG A 177 16.55 17.65 -9.90
N HIS A 178 15.96 18.28 -8.90
CA HIS A 178 15.04 17.67 -7.94
C HIS A 178 13.95 18.68 -7.56
N VAL A 179 12.77 18.18 -7.26
CA VAL A 179 11.55 18.99 -7.13
C VAL A 179 10.84 18.71 -5.83
N TRP A 180 10.29 19.75 -5.22
CA TRP A 180 9.22 19.63 -4.23
C TRP A 180 7.89 19.80 -4.95
N LEU A 181 7.03 18.79 -4.87
CA LEU A 181 5.74 18.76 -5.54
C LEU A 181 4.61 18.71 -4.51
N GLU A 182 3.68 19.66 -4.59
CA GLU A 182 2.44 19.69 -3.80
C GLU A 182 1.26 20.20 -4.63
N ARG A 183 0.06 20.19 -4.06
CA ARG A 183 -1.16 20.70 -4.72
C ARG A 183 -1.16 22.22 -4.74
N ALA A 184 -1.55 22.83 -5.86
CA ALA A 184 -1.82 24.26 -5.95
C ALA A 184 -3.10 24.65 -5.19
N SER A 185 -4.11 23.77 -5.19
CA SER A 185 -5.38 24.02 -4.49
C SER A 185 -5.28 23.94 -2.97
N SER A 186 -4.19 23.36 -2.44
CA SER A 186 -3.97 23.16 -1.01
C SER A 186 -2.47 23.19 -0.68
N PRO A 187 -1.80 24.33 -0.87
CA PRO A 187 -0.39 24.46 -0.53
C PRO A 187 -0.21 24.20 0.98
N THR A 188 0.71 23.31 1.32
CA THR A 188 0.81 22.78 2.69
C THR A 188 2.09 23.22 3.36
N ILE A 189 3.23 23.19 2.66
CA ILE A 189 4.52 23.56 3.23
C ILE A 189 4.88 25.02 2.94
N ASN A 190 5.59 25.65 3.88
CA ASN A 190 6.19 26.95 3.63
C ASN A 190 7.31 26.85 2.59
N ASP A 191 7.39 27.85 1.71
CA ASP A 191 8.34 27.91 0.59
C ASP A 191 9.81 27.85 1.04
N ASP A 192 10.11 28.19 2.30
CA ASP A 192 11.46 28.06 2.87
C ASP A 192 11.97 26.63 2.92
N ILE A 193 11.08 25.64 3.01
CA ILE A 193 11.45 24.24 3.10
C ILE A 193 12.04 23.76 1.76
N PRO A 194 11.35 23.85 0.61
CA PRO A 194 11.95 23.60 -0.70
C PRO A 194 13.23 24.41 -0.94
N GLN A 195 13.27 25.68 -0.57
CA GLN A 195 14.45 26.55 -0.74
C GLN A 195 15.67 26.03 0.02
N LYS A 196 15.51 25.63 1.29
CA LYS A 196 16.58 25.05 2.10
C LYS A 196 17.06 23.70 1.58
N LEU A 197 16.18 22.94 0.95
CA LEU A 197 16.54 21.69 0.29
C LEU A 197 17.27 21.93 -1.04
N GLY A 198 17.14 23.12 -1.65
CA GLY A 198 17.58 23.41 -3.01
C GLY A 198 16.63 22.87 -4.09
N ALA A 199 15.42 22.46 -3.71
CA ALA A 199 14.46 21.83 -4.61
C ALA A 199 13.60 22.88 -5.34
N GLU A 200 13.32 22.63 -6.62
CA GLU A 200 12.36 23.42 -7.39
C GLU A 200 10.95 23.19 -6.82
N LEU A 201 10.29 24.25 -6.33
CA LEU A 201 8.92 24.17 -5.84
C LEU A 201 7.94 24.17 -7.01
N ILE A 202 7.15 23.10 -7.13
CA ILE A 202 6.07 22.94 -8.10
C ILE A 202 4.76 22.74 -7.35
N ARG A 203 3.81 23.64 -7.60
CA ARG A 203 2.44 23.56 -7.10
C ARG A 203 1.52 23.25 -8.27
N ASP A 204 1.09 21.99 -8.40
CA ASP A 204 0.25 21.54 -9.50
C ASP A 204 -0.55 20.29 -9.08
N ASP A 205 -1.88 20.42 -9.07
CA ASP A 205 -2.79 19.37 -8.65
C ASP A 205 -2.72 18.12 -9.53
N THR A 206 -2.63 18.29 -10.85
CA THR A 206 -2.61 17.20 -11.82
C THR A 206 -1.30 16.44 -11.72
N LEU A 207 -0.19 17.15 -11.68
CA LEU A 207 1.15 16.58 -11.56
C LEU A 207 1.34 15.85 -10.22
N PHE A 208 0.93 16.49 -9.11
CA PHE A 208 0.99 15.87 -7.79
C PHE A 208 0.16 14.59 -7.72
N ASN A 209 -1.10 14.63 -8.19
CA ASN A 209 -1.96 13.45 -8.22
C ASN A 209 -1.38 12.29 -9.05
N ALA A 210 -0.68 12.59 -10.14
CA ALA A 210 -0.04 11.56 -10.95
C ALA A 210 1.16 10.92 -10.24
N ALA A 211 1.94 11.71 -9.49
CA ALA A 211 3.14 11.26 -8.81
C ALA A 211 2.88 10.42 -7.53
N LEU A 212 1.68 10.46 -6.95
CA LEU A 212 1.32 9.70 -5.75
C LEU A 212 1.40 8.17 -5.96
N VAL A 213 0.69 7.67 -6.98
CA VAL A 213 0.78 6.26 -7.43
C VAL A 213 1.67 6.24 -8.67
N SER A 214 2.97 6.42 -8.43
CA SER A 214 3.97 6.58 -9.48
C SER A 214 4.54 5.27 -10.02
N LEU A 215 4.28 4.14 -9.35
CA LEU A 215 4.98 2.88 -9.60
C LEU A 215 6.50 3.05 -9.57
N GLY A 216 7.03 4.05 -8.84
CA GLY A 216 8.45 4.40 -8.77
C GLY A 216 9.04 5.02 -10.04
N SER A 217 8.23 5.47 -10.99
CA SER A 217 8.68 5.84 -12.35
C SER A 217 8.90 7.34 -12.60
N PHE A 218 8.57 8.19 -11.63
CA PHE A 218 8.65 9.66 -11.74
C PHE A 218 10.02 10.22 -11.31
N GLY A 219 10.97 9.35 -10.99
CA GLY A 219 12.23 9.67 -10.31
C GLY A 219 12.37 8.88 -9.00
N VAL A 220 13.39 9.20 -8.22
CA VAL A 220 13.54 8.65 -6.86
C VAL A 220 12.73 9.52 -5.89
N VAL A 221 11.69 8.95 -5.28
CA VAL A 221 11.03 9.58 -4.13
C VAL A 221 12.04 9.60 -3.00
N HIS A 222 12.50 10.79 -2.59
CA HIS A 222 13.47 10.96 -1.50
C HIS A 222 12.79 11.34 -0.19
N GLY A 223 11.72 12.14 -0.25
CA GLY A 223 10.94 12.50 0.92
C GLY A 223 9.45 12.63 0.64
N VAL A 224 8.67 12.50 1.71
CA VAL A 224 7.20 12.52 1.69
C VAL A 224 6.72 13.38 2.85
N LEU A 225 5.84 14.35 2.58
CA LEU A 225 5.15 15.10 3.62
C LEU A 225 3.80 14.43 3.90
N LEU A 226 3.62 14.00 5.15
CA LEU A 226 2.42 13.33 5.63
C LEU A 226 1.57 14.30 6.45
N VAL A 227 0.25 14.22 6.27
CA VAL A 227 -0.75 14.80 7.16
C VAL A 227 -1.27 13.69 8.07
N VAL A 228 -0.87 13.74 9.35
CA VAL A 228 -1.26 12.76 10.37
C VAL A 228 -2.44 13.29 11.20
N GLU A 229 -3.00 12.45 12.06
CA GLU A 229 -4.15 12.80 12.89
C GLU A 229 -3.79 12.83 14.37
N ASP A 230 -4.64 13.46 15.18
CA ASP A 230 -4.59 13.29 16.63
C ASP A 230 -4.70 11.82 17.01
N LEU A 231 -3.97 11.43 18.06
CA LEU A 231 -3.97 10.05 18.55
C LEU A 231 -5.41 9.60 18.88
N TYR A 232 -5.78 8.43 18.38
CA TYR A 232 -7.09 7.84 18.60
C TYR A 232 -6.94 6.36 18.94
N HIS A 233 -8.01 5.77 19.46
CA HIS A 233 -8.09 4.36 19.81
C HIS A 233 -9.12 3.64 18.94
N LEU A 234 -8.89 2.36 18.70
CA LEU A 234 -9.78 1.50 17.92
C LEU A 234 -10.31 0.38 18.81
N GLN A 235 -11.62 0.39 19.08
CA GLN A 235 -12.31 -0.70 19.75
C GLN A 235 -12.75 -1.74 18.71
N ALA A 236 -12.14 -2.91 18.72
CA ALA A 236 -12.29 -3.94 17.71
C ALA A 236 -13.06 -5.18 18.20
N TYR A 237 -13.80 -5.76 17.26
CA TYR A 237 -14.55 -6.99 17.41
C TYR A 237 -14.38 -7.86 16.16
N ARG A 238 -14.27 -9.17 16.35
CA ARG A 238 -14.34 -10.16 15.27
C ARG A 238 -15.29 -11.27 15.65
N ARG A 239 -16.28 -11.53 14.79
CA ARG A 239 -17.22 -12.65 14.96
C ARG A 239 -17.40 -13.44 13.67
N ARG A 240 -17.69 -14.72 13.80
CA ARG A 240 -18.14 -15.54 12.69
C ARG A 240 -19.65 -15.35 12.53
N MET A 241 -20.06 -15.00 11.32
CA MET A 241 -21.45 -14.65 11.01
C MET A 241 -21.92 -15.40 9.75
N PRO A 242 -23.16 -15.91 9.72
CA PRO A 242 -23.72 -16.53 8.52
C PRO A 242 -23.87 -15.50 7.39
N LEU A 243 -23.66 -15.93 6.14
CA LEU A 243 -23.85 -15.13 4.92
C LEU A 243 -25.34 -14.92 4.60
N THR A 244 -26.04 -14.28 5.52
CA THR A 244 -27.45 -13.90 5.37
C THR A 244 -27.61 -12.77 4.35
N GLU A 245 -28.83 -12.54 3.86
CA GLU A 245 -29.14 -11.40 2.99
C GLU A 245 -28.77 -10.05 3.63
N GLY A 246 -28.89 -9.92 4.95
CA GLY A 246 -28.45 -8.73 5.68
C GLY A 246 -26.94 -8.50 5.61
N LEU A 247 -26.14 -9.57 5.78
CA LEU A 247 -24.68 -9.47 5.68
C LEU A 247 -24.24 -9.23 4.22
N TRP A 248 -24.89 -9.88 3.24
CA TRP A 248 -24.65 -9.59 1.82
C TRP A 248 -24.94 -8.15 1.46
N ARG A 249 -26.03 -7.58 1.97
CA ARG A 249 -26.36 -6.17 1.76
C ARG A 249 -25.32 -5.24 2.39
N ALA A 250 -24.85 -5.55 3.59
CA ALA A 250 -23.76 -4.82 4.24
C ALA A 250 -22.46 -4.90 3.43
N MET A 251 -22.12 -6.06 2.87
CA MET A 251 -20.94 -6.22 2.02
C MET A 251 -21.08 -5.46 0.68
N ASP A 252 -22.27 -5.46 0.10
CA ASP A 252 -22.47 -4.94 -1.26
C ASP A 252 -22.72 -3.43 -1.31
N GLN A 253 -23.41 -2.90 -0.29
CA GLN A 253 -23.89 -1.52 -0.27
C GLN A 253 -23.42 -0.73 0.96
N LEU A 254 -22.75 -1.37 1.92
CA LEU A 254 -22.50 -0.81 3.26
C LEU A 254 -23.81 -0.41 3.99
N ASP A 255 -24.92 -1.06 3.67
CA ASP A 255 -26.19 -0.96 4.41
C ASP A 255 -26.24 -2.03 5.50
N PHE A 256 -26.07 -1.59 6.75
CA PHE A 256 -26.05 -2.45 7.93
C PHE A 256 -27.42 -2.69 8.56
N SER A 257 -28.52 -2.14 8.02
CA SER A 257 -29.86 -2.21 8.63
C SER A 257 -30.39 -3.64 8.81
N GLY A 258 -29.96 -4.57 7.96
CA GLY A 258 -30.35 -5.98 7.99
C GLY A 258 -29.44 -6.89 8.80
N VAL A 259 -28.40 -6.37 9.45
CA VAL A 259 -27.40 -7.19 10.16
C VAL A 259 -26.98 -6.55 11.48
N GLN A 260 -26.96 -7.34 12.55
CA GLN A 260 -26.45 -6.88 13.83
C GLN A 260 -24.93 -7.07 13.89
N LEU A 261 -24.17 -5.99 13.66
CA LEU A 261 -22.73 -5.99 13.84
C LEU A 261 -22.36 -6.10 15.33
N PRO A 262 -21.21 -6.73 15.68
CA PRO A 262 -20.73 -6.72 17.06
C PRO A 262 -20.24 -5.32 17.46
N GLY A 263 -20.31 -5.02 18.76
CA GLY A 263 -19.89 -3.74 19.34
C GLY A 263 -21.06 -2.82 19.71
N PRO A 264 -20.82 -1.51 19.84
CA PRO A 264 -21.84 -0.55 20.26
C PRO A 264 -23.03 -0.51 19.30
N PRO A 265 -24.29 -0.64 19.79
CA PRO A 265 -25.47 -0.68 18.94
C PRO A 265 -25.72 0.67 18.26
N GLY A 266 -26.21 0.63 17.02
CA GLY A 266 -26.62 1.82 16.26
C GLY A 266 -25.48 2.69 15.74
N GLN A 267 -24.23 2.28 15.91
CA GLN A 267 -23.07 2.99 15.37
C GLN A 267 -22.64 2.38 14.03
N THR A 268 -22.29 3.25 13.08
CA THR A 268 -21.59 2.82 11.87
C THR A 268 -20.13 2.56 12.23
N PRO A 269 -19.55 1.41 11.87
CA PRO A 269 -18.16 1.12 12.21
C PRO A 269 -17.20 2.05 11.45
N TYR A 270 -16.07 2.39 12.07
CA TYR A 270 -14.96 3.07 11.40
C TYR A 270 -14.27 2.15 10.40
N HIS A 271 -14.11 0.87 10.77
CA HIS A 271 -13.49 -0.17 9.96
C HIS A 271 -14.46 -1.32 9.77
N PHE A 272 -14.63 -1.81 8.54
CA PHE A 272 -15.43 -2.99 8.24
C PHE A 272 -14.64 -3.92 7.32
N GLN A 273 -14.52 -5.19 7.68
CA GLN A 273 -13.84 -6.21 6.89
C GLN A 273 -14.59 -7.54 7.01
N VAL A 274 -14.68 -8.27 5.90
CA VAL A 274 -15.28 -9.61 5.86
C VAL A 274 -14.30 -10.59 5.23
N VAL A 275 -13.99 -11.70 5.91
CA VAL A 275 -13.13 -12.77 5.40
C VAL A 275 -13.96 -14.04 5.23
N ILE A 276 -14.02 -14.54 4.00
CA ILE A 276 -14.75 -15.74 3.60
C ILE A 276 -13.73 -16.83 3.27
N ASN A 277 -13.93 -18.02 3.85
CA ASN A 277 -13.30 -19.23 3.36
C ASN A 277 -14.23 -19.87 2.32
N PRO A 278 -13.91 -19.82 1.02
CA PRO A 278 -14.79 -20.33 -0.02
C PRO A 278 -14.89 -21.86 -0.01
N ASN A 279 -14.08 -22.55 0.81
CA ASN A 279 -14.12 -24.00 1.03
C ASN A 279 -14.88 -24.40 2.32
N ASP A 280 -15.43 -23.44 3.09
CA ASP A 280 -16.10 -23.68 4.38
C ASP A 280 -17.23 -22.65 4.60
N LEU A 281 -18.17 -22.60 3.65
CA LEU A 281 -19.25 -21.61 3.62
C LEU A 281 -20.31 -21.84 4.71
N GLU A 282 -20.54 -23.09 5.10
CA GLU A 282 -21.57 -23.46 6.10
C GLU A 282 -21.33 -22.79 7.44
N ARG A 283 -20.06 -22.65 7.82
CA ARG A 283 -19.67 -22.01 9.07
C ARG A 283 -19.68 -20.46 8.96
N GLY A 284 -19.95 -19.89 7.78
CA GLY A 284 -20.06 -18.44 7.57
C GLY A 284 -18.72 -17.71 7.43
N ALA A 285 -18.77 -16.39 7.51
CA ALA A 285 -17.64 -15.48 7.31
C ALA A 285 -17.16 -14.84 8.61
N TYR A 286 -15.87 -14.53 8.71
CA TYR A 286 -15.35 -13.70 9.79
C TYR A 286 -15.61 -12.23 9.47
N VAL A 287 -16.35 -11.55 10.33
CA VAL A 287 -16.66 -10.12 10.24
C VAL A 287 -15.86 -9.39 11.31
N THR A 288 -14.93 -8.55 10.88
CA THR A 288 -14.16 -7.66 11.75
C THR A 288 -14.71 -6.24 11.63
N VAL A 289 -15.05 -5.64 12.77
CA VAL A 289 -15.45 -4.23 12.87
C VAL A 289 -14.63 -3.52 13.92
N MET A 290 -14.31 -2.25 13.66
CA MET A 290 -13.67 -1.39 14.66
C MET A 290 -14.38 -0.05 14.74
N TYR A 291 -14.47 0.49 15.95
CA TYR A 291 -15.06 1.79 16.27
C TYR A 291 -13.96 2.73 16.78
N LYS A 292 -13.96 3.96 16.27
CA LYS A 292 -12.93 4.98 16.59
C LYS A 292 -13.35 5.75 17.85
N HIS A 293 -12.44 5.87 18.81
CA HIS A 293 -12.67 6.59 20.07
C HIS A 293 -11.49 7.50 20.40
N ALA A 294 -11.74 8.57 21.16
CA ALA A 294 -10.67 9.39 21.73
C ALA A 294 -9.85 8.59 22.77
N GLN A 295 -10.52 7.76 23.57
CA GLN A 295 -9.92 6.88 24.58
C GLN A 295 -10.62 5.52 24.55
N CYS A 296 -9.90 4.47 24.97
CA CYS A 296 -10.50 3.15 25.06
C CYS A 296 -11.70 3.13 26.02
N PRO A 297 -12.87 2.60 25.59
CA PRO A 297 -14.01 2.47 26.47
C PRO A 297 -13.71 1.62 27.71
N PRO A 298 -14.31 1.93 28.89
CA PRO A 298 -14.12 1.14 30.10
C PRO A 298 -14.41 -0.35 29.89
N GLY A 299 -13.57 -1.21 30.46
CA GLY A 299 -13.67 -2.66 30.32
C GLY A 299 -13.13 -3.24 29.01
N SER A 300 -12.54 -2.40 28.14
CA SER A 300 -11.79 -2.87 26.98
C SER A 300 -10.55 -3.67 27.39
N LYS A 301 -10.23 -4.69 26.59
CA LYS A 301 -9.02 -5.51 26.74
C LYS A 301 -7.90 -4.89 25.91
N PRO A 302 -6.65 -4.87 26.40
CA PRO A 302 -5.53 -4.41 25.59
C PRO A 302 -5.31 -5.37 24.39
N PRO A 303 -4.66 -4.92 23.32
CA PRO A 303 -4.20 -5.80 22.26
C PRO A 303 -3.22 -6.82 22.84
N SER A 304 -3.26 -8.07 22.37
CA SER A 304 -2.35 -9.13 22.84
C SER A 304 -1.00 -9.04 22.12
N PRO A 305 0.11 -8.62 22.76
CA PRO A 305 1.37 -8.31 22.08
C PRO A 305 2.21 -9.53 21.64
N GLY A 306 1.63 -10.72 21.52
CA GLY A 306 2.41 -11.98 21.49
C GLY A 306 1.97 -13.07 20.53
N SER A 307 0.88 -12.89 19.77
CA SER A 307 0.55 -13.81 18.68
C SER A 307 1.29 -13.40 17.41
N LYS A 308 1.72 -14.37 16.59
CA LYS A 308 2.28 -14.11 15.23
C LYS A 308 1.31 -13.34 14.31
N LEU A 309 0.06 -13.16 14.74
CA LEU A 309 -0.97 -12.39 14.08
C LEU A 309 -1.66 -11.43 15.06
N THR A 310 -1.98 -10.22 14.63
CA THR A 310 -2.68 -9.20 15.42
C THR A 310 -4.14 -8.99 14.99
N GLN A 311 -4.87 -8.16 15.72
CA GLN A 311 -6.30 -7.90 15.48
C GLN A 311 -6.55 -7.17 14.15
N GLY A 312 -5.56 -6.46 13.62
CA GLY A 312 -5.59 -5.77 12.34
C GLY A 312 -5.16 -6.61 11.13
N ASP A 313 -4.68 -7.83 11.35
CA ASP A 313 -4.09 -8.65 10.29
C ASP A 313 -5.14 -9.16 9.29
N SER A 314 -4.65 -9.39 8.06
CA SER A 314 -5.45 -9.87 6.93
C SER A 314 -5.33 -11.38 6.73
N GLY A 315 -6.15 -11.91 5.81
CA GLY A 315 -6.12 -13.32 5.41
C GLY A 315 -4.73 -13.79 4.94
N LEU A 316 -4.00 -12.92 4.26
CA LEU A 316 -2.65 -13.19 3.75
C LEU A 316 -1.67 -13.67 4.82
N GLU A 317 -1.73 -13.07 6.01
CA GLU A 317 -0.80 -13.36 7.09
C GLU A 317 -1.00 -14.78 7.64
N ILE A 318 -2.25 -15.25 7.64
CA ILE A 318 -2.59 -16.62 8.06
C ILE A 318 -2.08 -17.62 7.03
N VAL A 319 -2.24 -17.30 5.74
CA VAL A 319 -1.82 -18.20 4.66
C VAL A 319 -0.30 -18.20 4.49
N GLY A 320 0.39 -17.13 4.89
CA GLY A 320 1.85 -17.09 5.02
C GLY A 320 2.42 -18.19 5.92
N VAL A 321 1.62 -18.76 6.84
CA VAL A 321 2.03 -19.91 7.68
C VAL A 321 2.04 -21.23 6.90
N LEU A 322 1.36 -21.30 5.75
CA LEU A 322 1.19 -22.52 4.92
C LEU A 322 2.27 -22.72 3.86
N THR A 323 3.27 -21.83 3.76
CA THR A 323 4.18 -21.75 2.61
C THR A 323 5.05 -22.98 2.37
N ASP A 324 5.21 -23.86 3.38
CA ASP A 324 5.99 -25.10 3.27
C ASP A 324 5.14 -26.34 2.94
N MET A 325 3.81 -26.21 2.93
CA MET A 325 2.89 -27.34 2.73
C MET A 325 2.27 -27.29 1.33
N VAL A 326 3.05 -27.58 0.29
CA VAL A 326 2.51 -27.65 -1.09
C VAL A 326 1.93 -29.05 -1.34
N SER A 327 0.67 -29.27 -0.95
CA SER A 327 -0.12 -30.44 -1.39
C SER A 327 -1.63 -30.20 -1.27
N GLU A 328 -2.44 -31.03 -1.93
CA GLU A 328 -3.92 -30.98 -1.87
C GLU A 328 -4.49 -31.12 -0.44
N LEU A 329 -3.66 -31.50 0.53
CA LEU A 329 -3.99 -31.53 1.96
C LEU A 329 -4.10 -30.14 2.60
N THR A 330 -3.79 -29.05 1.89
CA THR A 330 -3.83 -27.68 2.46
C THR A 330 -5.23 -27.13 2.69
N ILE A 331 -6.24 -27.52 1.90
CA ILE A 331 -7.62 -27.01 2.07
C ILE A 331 -8.22 -27.45 3.43
N PRO A 332 -8.19 -28.75 3.81
CA PRO A 332 -8.65 -29.17 5.14
C PRO A 332 -7.85 -28.56 6.29
N VAL A 333 -6.58 -28.23 6.08
CA VAL A 333 -5.71 -27.60 7.08
C VAL A 333 -6.03 -26.12 7.23
N LEU A 334 -6.40 -25.42 6.16
CA LEU A 334 -6.72 -23.99 6.18
C LEU A 334 -7.83 -23.65 7.18
N ALA A 335 -8.92 -24.43 7.21
CA ALA A 335 -10.01 -24.20 8.16
C ALA A 335 -9.54 -24.32 9.62
N LYS A 336 -8.71 -25.34 9.92
CA LYS A 336 -8.12 -25.51 11.26
C LYS A 336 -7.17 -24.38 11.63
N LEU A 337 -6.41 -23.87 10.66
CA LEU A 337 -5.53 -22.72 10.88
C LEU A 337 -6.32 -21.44 11.15
N LEU A 338 -7.39 -21.18 10.39
CA LEU A 338 -8.30 -20.07 10.66
C LEU A 338 -8.84 -20.14 12.09
N ASP A 339 -9.32 -21.31 12.53
CA ASP A 339 -9.85 -21.48 13.89
C ASP A 339 -8.79 -21.21 14.97
N ARG A 340 -7.53 -21.58 14.70
CA ARG A 340 -6.42 -21.39 15.65
C ARG A 340 -5.86 -19.97 15.68
N PHE A 341 -5.80 -19.32 14.53
CA PHE A 341 -4.98 -18.13 14.31
C PHE A 341 -5.80 -16.88 13.95
N TYR A 342 -7.05 -17.06 13.52
CA TYR A 342 -7.96 -15.98 13.13
C TYR A 342 -9.26 -15.99 13.92
N GLY A 343 -9.20 -16.52 15.15
CA GLY A 343 -10.35 -16.68 16.03
C GLY A 343 -11.07 -15.37 16.37
N GLU A 344 -12.26 -15.53 16.92
CA GLU A 344 -13.10 -14.42 17.37
C GLU A 344 -12.48 -13.67 18.56
N PHE A 345 -12.73 -12.38 18.62
CA PHE A 345 -12.40 -11.55 19.77
C PHE A 345 -13.46 -10.46 19.95
N SER A 346 -13.54 -9.93 21.17
CA SER A 346 -14.53 -8.94 21.52
C SER A 346 -13.93 -7.92 22.48
N ASN A 347 -14.23 -6.65 22.21
CA ASN A 347 -13.88 -5.52 23.06
C ASN A 347 -12.37 -5.39 23.28
N VAL A 348 -11.58 -5.59 22.23
CA VAL A 348 -10.14 -5.28 22.24
C VAL A 348 -9.99 -3.82 21.86
N CYS A 349 -9.17 -3.05 22.57
CA CYS A 349 -8.95 -1.65 22.24
C CYS A 349 -7.48 -1.28 22.39
N GLY A 350 -6.95 -0.59 21.39
CA GLY A 350 -5.59 -0.08 21.37
C GLY A 350 -5.41 1.03 20.35
N LEU A 351 -4.21 1.56 20.29
CA LEU A 351 -3.78 2.55 19.30
C LEU A 351 -3.62 1.90 17.92
N PRO A 352 -3.75 2.64 16.80
CA PRO A 352 -3.58 2.11 15.46
C PRO A 352 -2.29 1.30 15.27
N GLY A 353 -1.15 1.79 15.77
CA GLY A 353 0.13 1.08 15.68
C GLY A 353 0.20 -0.21 16.51
N GLU A 354 -0.62 -0.35 17.55
CA GLU A 354 -0.73 -1.58 18.36
C GLU A 354 -1.72 -2.57 17.75
N MET A 355 -2.73 -2.06 17.04
CA MET A 355 -3.77 -2.87 16.39
C MET A 355 -3.32 -3.41 15.03
N PHE A 356 -2.47 -2.67 14.32
CA PHE A 356 -1.89 -3.03 13.02
C PHE A 356 -0.35 -2.99 13.14
N THR A 357 0.25 -4.11 13.52
CA THR A 357 1.72 -4.17 13.72
C THR A 357 2.45 -4.56 12.42
N ASP A 358 3.78 -4.58 12.46
CA ASP A 358 4.54 -5.24 11.42
C ASP A 358 4.37 -6.76 11.52
N THR A 359 4.03 -7.40 10.40
CA THR A 359 4.11 -8.85 10.30
C THR A 359 5.38 -9.23 9.57
N THR A 360 6.03 -10.30 10.01
CA THR A 360 7.27 -10.79 9.38
C THR A 360 7.00 -11.85 8.32
N THR A 361 5.80 -11.86 7.72
CA THR A 361 5.41 -12.91 6.76
C THR A 361 6.34 -12.89 5.57
N ARG A 362 7.26 -13.85 5.58
CA ARG A 362 8.26 -14.12 4.55
C ARG A 362 7.98 -15.50 4.00
N GLY A 363 8.19 -15.67 2.70
CA GLY A 363 7.96 -16.94 2.01
C GLY A 363 6.90 -16.80 0.93
N ARG A 364 6.58 -17.93 0.29
CA ARG A 364 5.71 -18.04 -0.89
C ARG A 364 4.24 -17.82 -0.57
N ALA A 365 3.87 -16.69 0.00
CA ALA A 365 2.48 -16.26 0.07
C ALA A 365 2.04 -15.77 -1.31
N PHE A 366 0.76 -15.94 -1.64
CA PHE A 366 0.14 -15.37 -2.83
C PHE A 366 -0.90 -14.35 -2.35
N GLY A 367 -0.74 -13.09 -2.76
CA GLY A 367 -1.76 -12.08 -2.57
C GLY A 367 -2.11 -11.42 -3.89
N SER A 368 -3.40 -11.44 -4.25
CA SER A 368 -3.96 -10.54 -5.25
C SER A 368 -5.05 -9.66 -4.64
N ALA A 369 -5.35 -8.54 -5.27
CA ALA A 369 -6.50 -7.72 -4.89
C ALA A 369 -7.08 -7.00 -6.10
N LEU A 370 -8.40 -6.87 -6.10
CA LEU A 370 -9.14 -6.10 -7.08
C LEU A 370 -10.06 -5.08 -6.41
N GLY A 371 -10.10 -3.86 -6.94
CA GLY A 371 -11.04 -2.82 -6.52
C GLY A 371 -12.29 -2.86 -7.39
N MET A 372 -13.45 -2.64 -6.79
CA MET A 372 -14.74 -2.59 -7.48
C MET A 372 -15.69 -1.57 -6.82
N PRO A 373 -16.68 -1.04 -7.56
CA PRO A 373 -17.71 -0.19 -6.96
C PRO A 373 -18.65 -1.00 -6.07
N LEU A 374 -19.28 -0.31 -5.10
CA LEU A 374 -20.46 -0.85 -4.40
C LEU A 374 -21.54 -1.26 -5.41
N GLY A 375 -22.35 -2.26 -5.06
CA GLY A 375 -23.34 -2.88 -5.96
C GLY A 375 -22.81 -3.98 -6.85
N GLN A 376 -21.50 -4.11 -7.01
CA GLN A 376 -20.88 -5.19 -7.77
C GLN A 376 -20.20 -6.23 -6.87
N VAL A 377 -20.21 -6.04 -5.56
CA VAL A 377 -19.45 -6.87 -4.60
C VAL A 377 -20.06 -8.27 -4.55
N ARG A 378 -21.37 -8.38 -4.35
CA ARG A 378 -22.05 -9.68 -4.26
C ARG A 378 -21.81 -10.50 -5.52
N LYS A 379 -22.08 -9.90 -6.69
CA LYS A 379 -21.86 -10.55 -8.00
C LYS A 379 -20.41 -11.04 -8.16
N THR A 380 -19.44 -10.21 -7.76
CA THR A 380 -18.02 -10.55 -7.87
C THR A 380 -17.64 -11.71 -6.95
N VAL A 381 -18.08 -11.68 -5.68
CA VAL A 381 -17.77 -12.73 -4.71
C VAL A 381 -18.47 -14.04 -5.09
N GLU A 382 -19.72 -13.99 -5.56
CA GLU A 382 -20.46 -15.17 -6.06
C GLU A 382 -19.76 -15.80 -7.27
N HIS A 383 -19.24 -14.99 -8.21
CA HIS A 383 -18.43 -15.52 -9.31
C HIS A 383 -17.14 -16.18 -8.83
N ALA A 384 -16.44 -15.58 -7.87
CA ALA A 384 -15.25 -16.18 -7.28
C ALA A 384 -15.57 -17.51 -6.57
N MET A 385 -16.64 -17.54 -5.77
CA MET A 385 -17.10 -18.75 -5.08
C MET A 385 -17.54 -19.85 -6.06
N ALA A 386 -18.24 -19.51 -7.14
CA ALA A 386 -18.62 -20.48 -8.18
C ALA A 386 -17.38 -21.08 -8.86
N ILE A 387 -16.38 -20.26 -9.17
CA ILE A 387 -15.09 -20.75 -9.68
C ILE A 387 -14.42 -21.65 -8.64
N ASN A 388 -14.50 -21.35 -7.34
CA ASN A 388 -13.93 -22.19 -6.30
C ASN A 388 -14.64 -23.55 -6.17
N GLN A 389 -15.93 -23.64 -6.47
CA GLN A 389 -16.66 -24.92 -6.49
C GLN A 389 -16.15 -25.84 -7.61
N GLU A 390 -15.83 -25.28 -8.77
CA GLU A 390 -15.28 -26.03 -9.92
C GLU A 390 -13.76 -26.24 -9.82
N TYR A 391 -13.07 -25.29 -9.19
CA TYR A 391 -11.62 -25.23 -9.09
C TYR A 391 -11.19 -24.75 -7.69
N PRO A 392 -11.28 -25.61 -6.66
CA PRO A 392 -10.95 -25.24 -5.29
C PRO A 392 -9.50 -24.77 -5.15
N PHE A 393 -9.30 -23.63 -4.47
CA PHE A 393 -7.96 -23.15 -4.12
C PHE A 393 -7.77 -23.03 -2.59
N PRO A 394 -6.55 -23.24 -2.08
CA PRO A 394 -6.24 -23.14 -0.65
C PRO A 394 -6.02 -21.68 -0.24
N GLY A 395 -7.08 -20.89 -0.20
CA GLY A 395 -7.01 -19.50 0.21
C GLY A 395 -8.35 -18.89 0.62
N LEU A 396 -8.34 -17.58 0.81
CA LEU A 396 -9.40 -16.79 1.43
C LEU A 396 -9.78 -15.63 0.51
N LEU A 397 -11.03 -15.20 0.64
CA LEU A 397 -11.57 -14.00 0.02
C LEU A 397 -11.78 -12.97 1.12
N ALA A 398 -11.10 -11.83 1.09
CA ALA A 398 -11.27 -10.78 2.09
C ALA A 398 -11.75 -9.48 1.46
N LEU A 399 -12.82 -8.91 1.99
CA LEU A 399 -13.40 -7.64 1.57
C LEU A 399 -12.95 -6.53 2.50
N ARG A 400 -12.45 -5.45 1.91
CA ARG A 400 -12.08 -4.20 2.58
C ARG A 400 -12.68 -3.00 1.85
N TYR A 401 -12.80 -1.85 2.50
CA TYR A 401 -13.46 -0.68 1.94
C TYR A 401 -12.67 0.58 2.20
N VAL A 402 -12.60 1.45 1.20
CA VAL A 402 -11.85 2.70 1.26
C VAL A 402 -12.52 3.80 0.44
N LEU A 403 -12.35 5.06 0.85
CA LEU A 403 -12.77 6.20 0.03
C LEU A 403 -11.99 6.25 -1.29
N PRO A 404 -12.60 6.75 -2.37
CA PRO A 404 -11.92 6.91 -3.66
C PRO A 404 -10.76 7.90 -3.54
N SER A 405 -9.60 7.47 -4.04
CA SER A 405 -8.37 8.26 -4.07
C SER A 405 -8.38 9.27 -5.22
N LYS A 406 -7.75 10.42 -4.98
CA LYS A 406 -7.52 11.45 -6.02
C LYS A 406 -6.33 11.15 -6.93
N ALA A 407 -5.49 10.16 -6.58
CA ALA A 407 -4.31 9.85 -7.36
C ALA A 407 -4.69 9.33 -8.76
N THR A 408 -3.99 9.82 -9.78
CA THR A 408 -4.34 9.59 -11.19
C THR A 408 -4.32 8.12 -11.57
N MET A 409 -3.53 7.28 -10.91
CA MET A 409 -3.51 5.83 -11.17
C MET A 409 -3.87 5.00 -9.94
N ALA A 410 -4.55 5.55 -8.93
CA ALA A 410 -5.03 4.73 -7.83
C ALA A 410 -6.05 3.69 -8.32
N PHE A 411 -5.87 2.42 -7.93
CA PHE A 411 -6.85 1.37 -8.21
C PHE A 411 -8.11 1.54 -7.34
N THR A 412 -7.98 2.19 -6.19
CA THR A 412 -9.07 2.55 -5.26
C THR A 412 -9.76 3.84 -5.68
N HIS A 413 -10.41 3.87 -6.84
CA HIS A 413 -11.02 5.10 -7.38
C HIS A 413 -12.53 5.03 -7.64
N HIS A 414 -13.18 3.92 -7.30
CA HIS A 414 -14.63 3.78 -7.43
C HIS A 414 -15.35 4.56 -6.32
N GLY A 415 -16.34 5.35 -6.70
CA GLY A 415 -17.21 6.08 -5.76
C GLY A 415 -18.54 5.34 -5.52
N PRO A 416 -19.21 5.57 -4.37
CA PRO A 416 -18.79 6.44 -3.27
C PRO A 416 -17.70 5.84 -2.37
N LEU A 417 -17.53 4.52 -2.38
CA LEU A 417 -16.39 3.79 -1.84
C LEU A 417 -15.95 2.71 -2.83
N THR A 418 -14.67 2.37 -2.79
CA THR A 418 -14.15 1.17 -3.43
C THR A 418 -14.20 0.02 -2.45
N CYS A 419 -14.86 -1.08 -2.83
CA CYS A 419 -14.64 -2.36 -2.18
C CYS A 419 -13.42 -3.03 -2.81
N VAL A 420 -12.46 -3.44 -1.98
CA VAL A 420 -11.30 -4.22 -2.37
C VAL A 420 -11.54 -5.67 -1.98
N LEU A 421 -11.56 -6.57 -2.97
CA LEU A 421 -11.53 -8.02 -2.75
C LEU A 421 -10.09 -8.50 -2.86
N ASP A 422 -9.51 -8.85 -1.72
CA ASP A 422 -8.28 -9.60 -1.63
C ASP A 422 -8.53 -11.10 -1.86
N ILE A 423 -7.67 -11.72 -2.67
CA ILE A 423 -7.60 -13.16 -2.87
C ILE A 423 -6.23 -13.60 -2.38
N ASP A 424 -6.20 -14.12 -1.16
CA ASP A 424 -4.97 -14.48 -0.47
C ASP A 424 -4.88 -16.00 -0.32
N GLY A 425 -3.75 -16.60 -0.71
CA GLY A 425 -3.60 -18.04 -0.81
C GLY A 425 -2.14 -18.49 -0.74
N ALA A 426 -1.91 -19.80 -0.74
CA ALA A 426 -0.54 -20.31 -0.82
C ALA A 426 0.05 -20.01 -2.22
N GLY A 427 1.33 -19.68 -2.28
CA GLY A 427 2.10 -19.43 -3.50
C GLY A 427 2.20 -20.67 -4.37
N SER A 428 1.22 -20.85 -5.25
CA SER A 428 1.13 -22.01 -6.14
C SER A 428 0.58 -21.62 -7.52
N ALA A 429 0.89 -22.45 -8.52
CA ALA A 429 0.29 -22.32 -9.85
C ALA A 429 -1.25 -22.43 -9.79
N ARG A 430 -1.79 -23.24 -8.86
CA ARG A 430 -3.25 -23.36 -8.64
C ARG A 430 -3.87 -22.04 -8.21
N THR A 431 -3.31 -21.35 -7.20
CA THR A 431 -3.80 -20.04 -6.74
C THR A 431 -3.73 -18.99 -7.86
N LYS A 432 -2.65 -19.00 -8.64
CA LYS A 432 -2.51 -18.10 -9.80
C LYS A 432 -3.58 -18.36 -10.86
N THR A 433 -3.78 -19.62 -11.25
CA THR A 433 -4.80 -20.02 -12.23
C THR A 433 -6.21 -19.69 -11.73
N TYR A 434 -6.49 -19.88 -10.44
CA TYR A 434 -7.76 -19.48 -9.83
C TYR A 434 -8.01 -17.97 -10.02
N CYS A 435 -7.04 -17.12 -9.67
CA CYS A 435 -7.20 -15.67 -9.83
C CYS A 435 -7.40 -15.27 -11.30
N GLN A 436 -6.68 -15.88 -12.23
CA GLN A 436 -6.85 -15.65 -13.67
C GLN A 436 -8.26 -16.00 -14.14
N LYS A 437 -8.82 -17.14 -13.68
CA LYS A 437 -10.21 -17.52 -13.97
C LYS A 437 -11.20 -16.50 -13.41
N VAL A 438 -10.97 -15.97 -12.21
CA VAL A 438 -11.81 -14.91 -11.63
C VAL A 438 -11.77 -13.67 -12.51
N TRP A 439 -10.59 -13.14 -12.85
CA TRP A 439 -10.47 -11.94 -13.69
C TRP A 439 -11.08 -12.14 -15.08
N GLN A 440 -10.86 -13.31 -15.68
CA GLN A 440 -11.47 -13.66 -16.96
C GLN A 440 -13.00 -13.63 -16.87
N ARG A 441 -13.58 -14.28 -15.87
CA ARG A 441 -15.04 -14.29 -15.65
C ARG A 441 -15.58 -12.88 -15.44
N LEU A 442 -14.90 -12.04 -14.65
CA LEU A 442 -15.34 -10.65 -14.44
C LEU A 442 -15.30 -9.83 -15.73
N THR A 443 -14.28 -10.01 -16.56
CA THR A 443 -14.19 -9.37 -17.88
C THR A 443 -15.32 -9.83 -18.81
N GLU A 444 -15.57 -11.15 -18.91
CA GLU A 444 -16.66 -11.72 -19.71
C GLU A 444 -18.04 -11.22 -19.26
N GLN A 445 -18.21 -11.02 -17.94
CA GLN A 445 -19.45 -10.55 -17.33
C GLN A 445 -19.54 -9.01 -17.25
N GLN A 446 -18.58 -8.30 -17.85
CA GLN A 446 -18.50 -6.84 -17.89
C GLN A 446 -18.60 -6.19 -16.49
N VAL A 447 -18.09 -6.87 -15.47
CA VAL A 447 -17.99 -6.31 -14.12
C VAL A 447 -16.81 -5.33 -14.13
N PRO A 448 -17.01 -4.04 -13.77
CA PRO A 448 -15.89 -3.10 -13.68
C PRO A 448 -15.03 -3.45 -12.48
N TYR A 449 -13.72 -3.61 -12.69
CA TYR A 449 -12.74 -3.79 -11.63
C TYR A 449 -11.40 -3.17 -11.99
N THR A 450 -10.62 -2.91 -10.95
CA THR A 450 -9.21 -2.52 -11.02
C THR A 450 -8.34 -3.56 -10.32
N LEU A 451 -7.06 -3.65 -10.63
CA LEU A 451 -6.11 -4.52 -9.95
C LEU A 451 -5.10 -3.71 -9.13
N HIS A 452 -4.77 -4.21 -7.94
CA HIS A 452 -3.80 -3.58 -7.05
C HIS A 452 -2.38 -3.70 -7.63
N TRP A 453 -1.67 -2.57 -7.75
CA TRP A 453 -0.37 -2.48 -8.41
C TRP A 453 0.75 -3.27 -7.72
N GLY A 454 0.80 -3.26 -6.39
CA GLY A 454 1.80 -3.97 -5.60
C GLY A 454 1.53 -5.46 -5.38
N LYS A 455 0.39 -5.99 -5.82
CA LYS A 455 0.00 -7.39 -5.63
C LYS A 455 0.17 -8.22 -6.91
N ILE A 456 -0.03 -9.54 -6.83
CA ILE A 456 0.02 -10.41 -8.00
C ILE A 456 -1.14 -10.05 -8.95
N ASN A 457 -0.82 -9.80 -10.21
CA ASN A 457 -1.76 -9.45 -11.27
C ASN A 457 -1.26 -9.97 -12.64
N ASP A 458 -2.08 -9.85 -13.68
CA ASP A 458 -1.75 -10.15 -15.07
C ASP A 458 -1.89 -8.90 -15.97
N LEU A 459 -1.58 -7.72 -15.43
CA LEU A 459 -1.77 -6.46 -16.13
C LEU A 459 -0.91 -6.35 -17.39
N ASP A 460 -1.54 -5.86 -18.46
CA ASP A 460 -0.92 -5.41 -19.70
C ASP A 460 -1.53 -4.06 -20.11
N ALA A 461 -1.05 -3.48 -21.21
CA ALA A 461 -1.56 -2.21 -21.73
C ALA A 461 -3.07 -2.20 -22.00
N ALA A 462 -3.64 -3.34 -22.45
CA ALA A 462 -5.07 -3.43 -22.75
C ALA A 462 -5.92 -3.40 -21.46
N ARG A 463 -5.51 -4.15 -20.43
CA ARG A 463 -6.17 -4.15 -19.12
C ARG A 463 -6.02 -2.80 -18.43
N VAL A 464 -4.84 -2.18 -18.46
CA VAL A 464 -4.64 -0.83 -17.91
C VAL A 464 -5.56 0.17 -18.61
N ARG A 465 -5.68 0.10 -19.94
CA ARG A 465 -6.62 0.93 -20.72
C ARG A 465 -8.08 0.69 -20.34
N SER A 466 -8.47 -0.55 -20.06
CA SER A 466 -9.81 -0.88 -19.58
C SER A 466 -10.10 -0.27 -18.20
N MET A 467 -9.11 -0.30 -17.29
CA MET A 467 -9.25 0.20 -15.91
C MET A 467 -9.32 1.72 -15.80
N TYR A 468 -8.57 2.45 -16.63
CA TYR A 468 -8.38 3.89 -16.46
C TYR A 468 -8.85 4.73 -17.65
N GLY A 469 -9.07 4.13 -18.81
CA GLY A 469 -9.36 4.85 -20.05
C GLY A 469 -8.13 5.60 -20.61
N PRO A 470 -8.18 5.98 -21.90
CA PRO A 470 -7.04 6.59 -22.59
C PRO A 470 -6.66 7.97 -22.04
N GLU A 471 -7.64 8.78 -21.60
CA GLU A 471 -7.39 10.16 -21.14
C GLU A 471 -6.61 10.19 -19.83
N ARG A 472 -7.01 9.37 -18.85
CA ARG A 472 -6.35 9.28 -17.55
C ARG A 472 -4.91 8.75 -17.67
N ILE A 473 -4.71 7.77 -18.56
CA ILE A 473 -3.37 7.25 -18.88
C ILE A 473 -2.52 8.33 -19.54
N ALA A 474 -3.04 9.02 -20.55
CA ALA A 474 -2.31 10.09 -21.23
C ALA A 474 -1.94 11.23 -20.26
N ALA A 475 -2.83 11.59 -19.34
CA ALA A 475 -2.55 12.60 -18.31
C ALA A 475 -1.42 12.15 -17.37
N TRP A 476 -1.39 10.89 -16.96
CA TRP A 476 -0.31 10.36 -16.12
C TRP A 476 1.04 10.31 -16.86
N ILE A 477 1.04 9.87 -18.12
CA ILE A 477 2.25 9.85 -18.96
C ILE A 477 2.78 11.29 -19.16
N LYS A 478 1.90 12.24 -19.51
CA LYS A 478 2.27 13.64 -19.67
C LYS A 478 2.86 14.26 -18.39
N ALA A 479 2.29 13.91 -17.23
CA ALA A 479 2.83 14.34 -15.94
C ALA A 479 4.24 13.79 -15.70
N ARG A 480 4.48 12.52 -16.06
CA ARG A 480 5.82 11.91 -16.00
C ARG A 480 6.81 12.62 -16.93
N GLU A 481 6.40 12.91 -18.16
CA GLU A 481 7.21 13.65 -19.15
C GLU A 481 7.57 15.06 -18.69
N ALA A 482 6.68 15.72 -17.95
CA ALA A 482 6.93 17.06 -17.41
C ALA A 482 8.05 17.07 -16.35
N LEU A 483 8.27 15.96 -15.63
CA LEU A 483 9.38 15.83 -14.67
C LEU A 483 10.65 15.27 -15.31
N LEU A 484 10.49 14.24 -16.16
CA LEU A 484 11.57 13.56 -16.85
C LEU A 484 11.65 14.07 -18.30
N THR A 485 12.24 15.24 -18.47
CA THR A 485 12.13 16.04 -19.70
C THR A 485 12.83 15.42 -20.91
N SER A 486 13.88 14.63 -20.71
CA SER A 486 14.61 13.97 -21.81
C SER A 486 14.17 12.50 -22.02
N PRO A 487 14.22 11.97 -23.26
CA PRO A 487 13.98 10.56 -23.52
C PRO A 487 14.91 9.64 -22.72
N ALA A 488 16.17 10.05 -22.50
CA ALA A 488 17.14 9.28 -21.72
C ALA A 488 16.72 9.16 -20.24
N LEU A 489 16.21 10.23 -19.62
CA LEU A 489 15.69 10.19 -18.26
C LEU A 489 14.46 9.29 -18.15
N ARG A 490 13.54 9.37 -19.12
CA ARG A 490 12.36 8.50 -19.18
C ARG A 490 12.75 7.03 -19.33
N ALA A 491 13.73 6.74 -20.19
CA ALA A 491 14.25 5.39 -20.33
C ALA A 491 14.93 4.90 -19.04
N ALA A 492 15.72 5.74 -18.37
CA ALA A 492 16.42 5.39 -17.13
C ALA A 492 15.43 5.00 -16.01
N PHE A 493 14.31 5.71 -15.85
CA PHE A 493 13.30 5.38 -14.84
C PHE A 493 12.19 4.44 -15.34
N ALA A 494 12.31 3.89 -16.54
CA ALA A 494 11.43 2.83 -17.03
C ALA A 494 11.87 1.45 -16.51
N ASN A 495 11.12 0.42 -16.87
CA ASN A 495 11.49 -0.99 -16.79
C ASN A 495 10.55 -1.82 -17.67
N ASP A 496 10.80 -3.13 -17.77
CA ASP A 496 9.96 -4.05 -18.53
C ASP A 496 8.51 -4.12 -18.01
N TYR A 497 8.32 -3.90 -16.72
CA TYR A 497 6.98 -3.84 -16.12
C TYR A 497 6.19 -2.66 -16.71
N LEU A 498 6.72 -1.44 -16.66
CA LEU A 498 6.06 -0.25 -17.23
C LEU A 498 5.84 -0.37 -18.74
N ARG A 499 6.78 -0.97 -19.48
CA ARG A 499 6.61 -1.24 -20.92
C ARG A 499 5.43 -2.18 -21.18
N THR A 500 5.34 -3.27 -20.42
CA THR A 500 4.21 -4.23 -20.50
C THR A 500 2.87 -3.54 -20.24
N LEU A 501 2.85 -2.57 -19.32
CA LEU A 501 1.66 -1.78 -18.98
C LEU A 501 1.34 -0.66 -19.98
N GLY A 502 2.23 -0.35 -20.93
CA GLY A 502 2.09 0.80 -21.83
C GLY A 502 2.25 2.15 -21.12
N LEU A 503 3.07 2.22 -20.07
CA LEU A 503 3.29 3.40 -19.21
C LEU A 503 4.74 3.89 -19.20
N ALA A 504 5.62 3.31 -20.03
CA ALA A 504 7.07 3.60 -20.03
C ALA A 504 7.45 4.95 -20.64
#